data_AF-A0A563D747-F1
#
_entry.id   AF-A0A563D747-F1
#
_cell.length_a   1.000
_cell.length_b   1.000
_cell.length_c   1.000
_cell.angle_alpha   90.00
_cell.angle_beta   90.00
_cell.angle_gamma   90.00
#
_symmetry.space_group_name_H-M   'P 1'
#
loop_
_entity.id
_entity.type
_entity.pdbx_description
1 polymer ?
#
loop_
_entity_poly.entity_id
_entity_poly.type
_entity_poly.pdbx_seq_one_letter_code
_entity_poly.pdbx_strand_id
1 'polypeptide(L)'
;MGFIGKEINRSTAKQLIKQYKLTRPWPSNNKFLESDIVAVAKDKDSGAIYIQVQPQRGVCVDGHRTQEYVPRIDALVWKGHNIRVDLYEEIHGDYFSGKIDSMSFTVKHILAPQKLKEESSKIKSLVEGGVGALFKADLLPKDRDRGYTFTNGDVLFVDEDRIWVR
;
A
#
# COMPACT_ATOMS: atom_id res chain seq x y z
N MET A 1 -12.65 -10.12 -7.46
CA MET A 1 -11.30 -9.68 -7.06
C MET A 1 -11.00 -10.39 -5.75
N GLY A 2 -9.96 -11.20 -5.76
CA GLY A 2 -9.63 -12.13 -4.69
C GLY A 2 -8.15 -12.02 -4.36
N PHE A 3 -7.72 -10.84 -3.91
CA PHE A 3 -6.38 -10.66 -3.38
C PHE A 3 -6.17 -11.55 -2.16
N ILE A 4 -5.05 -12.25 -2.14
CA ILE A 4 -4.61 -13.03 -0.98
C ILE A 4 -3.30 -12.39 -0.49
N GLY A 5 -3.37 -11.79 0.70
CA GLY A 5 -2.22 -11.25 1.42
C GLY A 5 -1.38 -12.34 2.06
N LYS A 6 -0.06 -12.15 2.09
CA LYS A 6 0.88 -13.04 2.76
C LYS A 6 2.12 -12.26 3.22
N GLU A 7 2.56 -12.53 4.42
CA GLU A 7 3.88 -12.12 4.90
C GLU A 7 5.00 -12.76 4.07
N ILE A 8 6.09 -12.03 3.90
CA ILE A 8 7.26 -12.46 3.13
C ILE A 8 8.55 -12.17 3.88
N ASN A 9 9.56 -12.99 3.61
CA ASN A 9 10.88 -12.79 4.16
C ASN A 9 11.70 -11.81 3.32
N ARG A 10 12.83 -11.35 3.90
CA ARG A 10 13.76 -10.42 3.26
C ARG A 10 14.32 -10.90 1.91
N SER A 11 14.48 -12.22 1.71
CA SER A 11 14.96 -12.77 0.44
C SER A 11 13.92 -12.58 -0.68
N THR A 12 12.65 -12.86 -0.38
CA THR A 12 11.54 -12.61 -1.30
C THR A 12 11.38 -11.11 -1.58
N ALA A 13 11.52 -10.25 -0.56
CA ALA A 13 11.50 -8.81 -0.76
C ALA A 13 12.60 -8.35 -1.74
N LYS A 14 13.84 -8.84 -1.59
CA LYS A 14 14.94 -8.55 -2.53
C LYS A 14 14.63 -8.98 -3.96
N GLN A 15 13.99 -10.14 -4.14
CA GLN A 15 13.57 -10.61 -5.47
C GLN A 15 12.52 -9.68 -6.10
N LEU A 16 11.51 -9.26 -5.33
CA LEU A 16 10.48 -8.32 -5.80
C LEU A 16 11.07 -6.97 -6.19
N ILE A 17 11.96 -6.42 -5.36
CA ILE A 17 12.66 -5.16 -5.65
C ILE A 17 13.41 -5.25 -6.98
N LYS A 18 14.18 -6.33 -7.20
CA LYS A 18 14.93 -6.51 -8.44
C LYS A 18 14.01 -6.73 -9.65
N GLN A 19 13.00 -7.57 -9.51
CA GLN A 19 12.09 -7.95 -10.60
C GLN A 19 11.26 -6.76 -11.08
N TYR A 20 10.73 -5.97 -10.15
CA TYR A 20 9.82 -4.87 -10.46
C TYR A 20 10.48 -3.50 -10.36
N LYS A 21 11.80 -3.45 -10.14
CA LYS A 21 12.56 -2.20 -9.98
C LYS A 21 11.92 -1.26 -8.95
N LEU A 22 11.45 -1.83 -7.83
CA LEU A 22 10.79 -1.06 -6.77
C LEU A 22 11.78 -0.08 -6.15
N THR A 23 11.30 1.12 -5.85
CA THR A 23 12.09 2.18 -5.22
C THR A 23 11.19 3.00 -4.32
N ARG A 24 11.72 4.08 -3.74
CA ARG A 24 10.98 5.05 -2.94
C ARG A 24 11.22 6.45 -3.50
N PRO A 25 10.27 7.38 -3.33
CA PRO A 25 10.41 8.75 -3.82
C PRO A 25 11.36 9.63 -3.00
N TRP A 26 11.89 9.14 -1.87
CA TRP A 26 12.79 9.92 -1.01
C TRP A 26 14.26 9.58 -1.24
N PRO A 27 15.13 10.60 -1.44
CA PRO A 27 16.49 10.44 -1.97
C PRO A 27 17.49 9.70 -1.05
N SER A 28 17.18 9.47 0.22
CA SER A 28 18.08 8.82 1.19
C SER A 28 17.72 7.37 1.54
N ASN A 29 16.63 6.81 0.97
CA ASN A 29 15.84 5.84 1.73
C ASN A 29 15.81 4.39 1.18
N ASN A 30 16.53 4.05 0.11
CA ASN A 30 16.57 2.66 -0.35
C ASN A 30 17.42 1.72 0.54
N LYS A 31 18.17 2.26 1.51
CA LYS A 31 19.09 1.51 2.40
C LYS A 31 18.41 0.40 3.20
N PHE A 32 17.09 0.47 3.39
CA PHE A 32 16.31 -0.51 4.16
C PHE A 32 15.08 -1.04 3.39
N LEU A 33 15.06 -0.93 2.06
CA LEU A 33 13.86 -1.24 1.26
C LEU A 33 13.41 -2.68 1.40
N GLU A 34 14.34 -3.61 1.45
CA GLU A 34 14.01 -5.01 1.66
C GLU A 34 13.53 -5.33 3.09
N SER A 35 13.77 -4.44 4.05
CA SER A 35 13.31 -4.58 5.44
C SER A 35 11.91 -4.03 5.64
N ASP A 36 11.52 -3.02 4.86
CA ASP A 36 10.21 -2.39 4.94
C ASP A 36 9.11 -3.16 4.17
N ILE A 37 9.52 -3.95 3.17
CA ILE A 37 8.62 -4.84 2.43
C ILE A 37 8.45 -6.17 3.20
N VAL A 38 7.41 -6.23 4.03
CA VAL A 38 7.12 -7.38 4.90
C VAL A 38 5.94 -8.23 4.42
N ALA A 39 5.09 -7.69 3.55
CA ALA A 39 3.91 -8.40 3.04
C ALA A 39 3.62 -8.05 1.58
N VAL A 40 2.97 -8.98 0.89
CA VAL A 40 2.49 -8.84 -0.49
C VAL A 40 1.11 -9.45 -0.62
N ALA A 41 0.24 -8.83 -1.42
CA ALA A 41 -1.04 -9.39 -1.81
C ALA A 41 -1.03 -9.70 -3.32
N LYS A 42 -1.56 -10.85 -3.71
CA LYS A 42 -1.67 -11.24 -5.11
C LYS A 42 -3.13 -11.52 -5.46
N ASP A 43 -3.61 -10.92 -6.54
CA ASP A 43 -4.92 -11.20 -7.11
C ASP A 43 -4.80 -12.28 -8.18
N LYS A 44 -5.54 -13.38 -7.99
CA LYS A 44 -5.49 -14.53 -8.90
C LYS A 44 -6.10 -14.23 -10.27
N ASP A 45 -7.11 -13.36 -10.32
CA ASP A 45 -7.92 -13.13 -11.53
C ASP A 45 -7.22 -12.18 -12.50
N SER A 46 -6.66 -11.09 -11.98
CA SER A 46 -6.04 -10.01 -12.78
C SER A 46 -4.52 -10.13 -12.91
N GLY A 47 -3.90 -11.04 -12.15
CA GLY A 47 -2.44 -11.13 -12.03
C GLY A 47 -1.78 -9.93 -11.34
N ALA A 48 -2.58 -9.06 -10.71
CA ALA A 48 -2.08 -7.90 -9.99
C ALA A 48 -1.33 -8.32 -8.72
N ILE A 49 -0.25 -7.59 -8.41
CA ILE A 49 0.54 -7.76 -7.20
C ILE A 49 0.57 -6.43 -6.48
N TYR A 50 0.16 -6.44 -5.22
CA TYR A 50 0.13 -5.26 -4.36
C TYR A 50 1.16 -5.41 -3.25
N ILE A 51 2.07 -4.44 -3.12
CA ILE A 51 3.27 -4.53 -2.29
C ILE A 51 3.34 -3.28 -1.41
N GLN A 52 3.41 -3.46 -0.10
CA GLN A 52 3.76 -2.36 0.80
C GLN A 52 5.25 -2.06 0.64
N VAL A 53 5.60 -0.91 0.05
CA VAL A 53 6.98 -0.50 -0.21
C VAL A 53 7.58 0.20 1.00
N GLN A 54 6.77 1.00 1.68
CA GLN A 54 7.15 1.70 2.90
C GLN A 54 5.96 1.74 3.86
N PRO A 55 6.09 1.23 5.09
CA PRO A 55 5.04 1.38 6.10
C PRO A 55 4.89 2.85 6.52
N GLN A 56 3.71 3.19 7.04
CA GLN A 56 3.54 4.46 7.72
C GLN A 56 4.49 4.56 8.92
N ARG A 57 5.08 5.74 9.14
CA ARG A 57 5.80 6.05 10.39
C ARG A 57 5.02 7.11 11.16
N GLY A 58 4.98 6.94 12.48
CA GLY A 58 4.08 7.70 13.32
C GLY A 58 2.66 7.14 13.33
N VAL A 59 1.85 7.65 14.25
CA VAL A 59 0.47 7.18 14.48
C VAL A 59 -0.50 8.33 14.21
N CYS A 60 -1.64 8.01 13.60
CA CYS A 60 -2.79 8.88 13.47
C CYS A 60 -3.95 8.24 14.22
N VAL A 61 -4.42 8.87 15.30
CA VAL A 61 -5.58 8.41 16.09
C VAL A 61 -6.62 9.51 16.08
N ASP A 62 -7.82 9.22 15.58
CA ASP A 62 -8.95 10.16 15.52
C ASP A 62 -8.54 11.57 15.05
N GLY A 63 -7.82 11.64 13.93
CA GLY A 63 -7.31 12.88 13.31
C GLY A 63 -6.03 13.45 13.92
N HIS A 64 -5.57 12.95 15.08
CA HIS A 64 -4.38 13.44 15.76
C HIS A 64 -3.13 12.67 15.35
N ARG A 65 -2.14 13.39 14.79
CA ARG A 65 -0.89 12.81 14.29
C ARG A 65 0.27 13.05 15.25
N THR A 66 1.15 12.07 15.36
CA THR A 66 2.49 12.24 15.95
C THR A 66 3.34 13.19 15.09
N GLN A 67 4.28 13.92 15.69
CA GLN A 67 5.11 14.92 15.00
C GLN A 67 5.95 14.38 13.83
N GLU A 68 6.39 13.12 13.89
CA GLU A 68 7.23 12.48 12.85
C GLU A 68 6.42 11.63 11.86
N TYR A 69 5.30 12.17 11.38
CA TYR A 69 4.41 11.43 10.49
C TYR A 69 4.99 11.29 9.08
N VAL A 70 5.17 10.05 8.62
CA VAL A 70 5.56 9.72 7.25
C VAL A 70 4.49 8.81 6.63
N PRO A 71 3.90 9.17 5.48
CA PRO A 71 2.85 8.37 4.86
C PRO A 71 3.36 7.01 4.38
N ARG A 72 2.43 6.07 4.25
CA ARG A 72 2.65 4.76 3.64
C ARG A 72 2.75 4.91 2.12
N ILE A 73 3.65 4.14 1.52
CA ILE A 73 3.77 4.01 0.08
C ILE A 73 3.67 2.56 -0.31
N ASP A 74 2.78 2.29 -1.27
CA ASP A 74 2.57 0.98 -1.83
C ASP A 74 2.83 0.99 -3.34
N ALA A 75 3.10 -0.20 -3.89
CA ALA A 75 3.19 -0.46 -5.31
C ALA A 75 2.11 -1.44 -5.73
N LEU A 76 1.32 -1.05 -6.73
CA LEU A 76 0.51 -1.96 -7.51
C LEU A 76 1.28 -2.29 -8.80
N VAL A 77 1.70 -3.54 -8.95
CA VAL A 77 2.25 -4.07 -10.19
C VAL A 77 1.13 -4.72 -10.98
N TRP A 78 0.83 -4.18 -12.16
CA TRP A 78 -0.24 -4.70 -13.00
C TRP A 78 -0.01 -4.40 -14.48
N LYS A 79 -0.35 -5.36 -15.35
CA LYS A 79 -0.12 -5.29 -16.82
C LYS A 79 1.33 -4.90 -17.20
N GLY A 80 2.31 -5.33 -16.40
CA GLY A 80 3.73 -5.02 -16.63
C GLY A 80 4.17 -3.62 -16.19
N HIS A 81 3.29 -2.84 -15.55
CA HIS A 81 3.58 -1.51 -15.06
C HIS A 81 3.60 -1.44 -13.54
N ASN A 82 4.42 -0.53 -13.01
CA ASN A 82 4.33 -0.10 -11.62
C ASN A 82 3.33 1.05 -11.52
N ILE A 83 2.53 1.05 -10.46
CA ILE A 83 1.63 2.13 -10.07
C ILE A 83 1.94 2.44 -8.61
N ARG A 84 2.29 3.68 -8.31
CA ARG A 84 2.56 4.10 -6.94
C ARG A 84 1.26 4.52 -6.26
N VAL A 85 1.09 4.12 -5.01
CA VAL A 85 -0.04 4.52 -4.18
C VAL A 85 0.50 5.18 -2.93
N ASP A 86 0.18 6.46 -2.78
CA ASP A 86 0.44 7.20 -1.55
C ASP A 86 -0.82 7.16 -0.70
N LEU A 87 -0.72 6.55 0.48
CA LEU A 87 -1.85 6.43 1.38
C LEU A 87 -1.44 6.64 2.82
N TYR A 88 -2.43 6.81 3.67
CA TYR A 88 -2.19 6.95 5.08
C TYR A 88 -3.25 6.22 5.88
N GLU A 89 -2.83 5.73 7.03
CA GLU A 89 -3.59 4.87 7.91
C GLU A 89 -3.99 5.64 9.16
N GLU A 90 -5.23 5.46 9.58
CA GLU A 90 -5.80 6.07 10.77
C GLU A 90 -6.47 5.00 11.61
N ILE A 91 -6.24 5.10 12.92
CA ILE A 91 -6.83 4.23 13.94
C ILE A 91 -7.96 4.99 14.59
N HIS A 92 -9.11 4.33 14.73
CA HIS A 92 -10.26 4.86 15.46
C HIS A 92 -10.47 4.08 16.75
N GLY A 93 -10.70 4.81 17.85
CA GLY A 93 -10.90 4.26 19.18
C GLY A 93 -9.74 4.51 20.14
N ASP A 94 -9.74 3.79 21.25
CA ASP A 94 -8.74 3.97 22.32
C ASP A 94 -7.49 3.13 22.04
N TYR A 95 -6.57 3.72 21.30
CA TYR A 95 -5.27 3.14 20.99
C TYR A 95 -4.46 2.77 22.25
N PHE A 96 -4.52 3.59 23.32
CA PHE A 96 -3.70 3.40 24.51
C PHE A 96 -4.20 2.25 25.40
N SER A 97 -5.51 2.00 25.45
CA SER A 97 -6.07 0.81 26.11
C SER A 97 -6.16 -0.42 25.20
N GLY A 98 -5.75 -0.30 23.95
CA GLY A 98 -5.77 -1.38 22.96
C GLY A 98 -7.17 -1.67 22.38
N LYS A 99 -8.16 -0.82 22.64
CA LYS A 99 -9.51 -0.92 22.09
C LYS A 99 -9.59 -0.16 20.78
N ILE A 100 -9.14 -0.83 19.72
CA ILE A 100 -9.25 -0.34 18.35
C ILE A 100 -10.60 -0.75 17.77
N ASP A 101 -11.45 0.22 17.47
CA ASP A 101 -12.78 0.00 16.92
C ASP A 101 -12.73 -0.28 15.41
N SER A 102 -11.94 0.52 14.68
CA SER A 102 -11.75 0.34 13.24
C SER A 102 -10.45 0.98 12.76
N MET A 103 -10.11 0.71 11.50
CA MET A 103 -9.03 1.39 10.79
C MET A 103 -9.54 2.01 9.50
N SER A 104 -8.90 3.10 9.11
CA SER A 104 -9.21 3.83 7.89
C SER A 104 -7.97 3.96 7.02
N PHE A 105 -8.14 3.70 5.74
CA PHE A 105 -7.10 3.85 4.73
C PHE A 105 -7.53 4.93 3.75
N THR A 106 -6.80 6.04 3.72
CA THR A 106 -7.09 7.15 2.82
C THR A 106 -5.97 7.29 1.79
N VAL A 107 -6.32 7.06 0.52
CA VAL A 107 -5.40 7.23 -0.60
C VAL A 107 -5.34 8.70 -0.98
N LYS A 108 -4.13 9.28 -0.98
CA LYS A 108 -3.86 10.65 -1.41
C LYS A 108 -3.67 10.72 -2.92
N HIS A 109 -2.78 9.87 -3.44
CA HIS A 109 -2.44 9.86 -4.86
C HIS A 109 -2.24 8.44 -5.35
N ILE A 110 -2.73 8.18 -6.56
CA ILE A 110 -2.40 6.98 -7.33
C ILE A 110 -1.67 7.46 -8.59
N LEU A 111 -0.36 7.22 -8.69
CA LEU A 111 0.44 7.61 -9.86
C LEU A 111 0.57 6.41 -10.79
N ALA A 112 -0.06 6.49 -11.96
CA ALA A 112 -0.10 5.43 -12.95
C ALA A 112 0.49 5.89 -14.30
N PRO A 113 1.05 4.98 -15.12
CA PRO A 113 1.46 5.32 -16.48
C PRO A 113 0.30 5.79 -17.35
N GLN A 114 0.55 6.75 -18.25
CA GLN A 114 -0.45 7.24 -19.22
C GLN A 114 -1.12 6.13 -20.05
N LYS A 115 -0.41 5.03 -20.32
CA LYS A 115 -0.93 3.86 -21.05
C LYS A 115 -2.12 3.18 -20.36
N LEU A 116 -2.33 3.42 -19.07
CA LEU A 116 -3.41 2.85 -18.28
C LEU A 116 -4.57 3.83 -18.04
N LYS A 117 -4.68 4.90 -18.83
CA LYS A 117 -5.69 5.96 -18.63
C LYS A 117 -7.13 5.43 -18.61
N GLU A 118 -7.45 4.49 -19.49
CA GLU A 118 -8.78 3.88 -19.58
C GLU A 118 -9.07 2.91 -18.43
N GLU A 119 -8.04 2.52 -17.65
CA GLU A 119 -8.14 1.53 -16.58
C GLU A 119 -8.33 2.17 -15.20
N SER A 120 -8.57 3.48 -15.11
CA SER A 120 -8.66 4.25 -13.85
C SER A 120 -9.55 3.57 -12.80
N SER A 121 -10.78 3.20 -13.17
CA SER A 121 -11.72 2.52 -12.27
C SER A 121 -11.21 1.15 -11.82
N LYS A 122 -10.52 0.42 -12.70
CA LYS A 122 -9.96 -0.89 -12.37
C LYS A 122 -8.76 -0.76 -11.44
N ILE A 123 -7.88 0.21 -11.67
CA ILE A 123 -6.77 0.54 -10.78
C ILE A 123 -7.28 0.84 -9.38
N LYS A 124 -8.27 1.75 -9.26
CA LYS A 124 -8.89 2.11 -7.98
C LYS A 124 -9.39 0.90 -7.20
N SER A 125 -10.05 -0.04 -7.89
CA SER A 125 -10.56 -1.25 -7.25
C SER A 125 -9.47 -2.27 -6.90
N LEU A 126 -8.42 -2.37 -7.71
CA LEU A 126 -7.25 -3.19 -7.40
C LEU A 126 -6.48 -2.66 -6.18
N VAL A 127 -6.37 -1.33 -6.05
CA VAL A 127 -5.75 -0.69 -4.89
C VAL A 127 -6.55 -1.00 -3.63
N GLU A 128 -7.86 -0.80 -3.64
CA GLU A 128 -8.73 -1.12 -2.50
C GLU A 128 -8.62 -2.59 -2.06
N GLY A 129 -8.69 -3.52 -3.03
CA GLY A 129 -8.55 -4.94 -2.76
C GLY A 129 -7.16 -5.33 -2.23
N GLY A 130 -6.11 -4.69 -2.76
CA GLY A 130 -4.74 -4.89 -2.32
C GLY A 130 -4.50 -4.40 -0.89
N VAL A 131 -4.95 -3.19 -0.56
CA VAL A 131 -4.86 -2.61 0.79
C VAL A 131 -5.59 -3.49 1.80
N GLY A 132 -6.83 -3.88 1.49
CA GLY A 132 -7.62 -4.74 2.37
C GLY A 132 -6.98 -6.10 2.63
N ALA A 133 -6.38 -6.70 1.59
CA ALA A 133 -5.71 -8.00 1.73
C ALA A 133 -4.42 -7.91 2.54
N LEU A 134 -3.64 -6.83 2.39
CA LEU A 134 -2.45 -6.61 3.22
C LEU A 134 -2.85 -6.35 4.68
N PHE A 135 -3.83 -5.47 4.92
CA PHE A 135 -4.34 -5.21 6.27
C PHE A 135 -4.75 -6.50 6.98
N LYS A 136 -5.55 -7.35 6.33
CA LYS A 136 -5.99 -8.63 6.92
C LYS A 136 -4.85 -9.63 7.13
N ALA A 137 -3.78 -9.55 6.34
CA ALA A 137 -2.63 -10.43 6.51
C ALA A 137 -1.85 -10.09 7.79
N ASP A 138 -1.79 -8.81 8.16
CA ASP A 138 -1.09 -8.32 9.35
C ASP A 138 -1.90 -8.56 10.66
N LEU A 139 -3.20 -8.84 10.54
CA LEU A 139 -4.05 -9.15 11.69
C LEU A 139 -3.89 -10.61 12.16
N LEU A 140 -4.01 -10.78 13.48
CA LEU A 140 -4.17 -12.09 14.09
C LEU A 140 -5.39 -12.81 13.48
N PRO A 141 -5.37 -14.16 13.37
CA PRO A 141 -6.46 -14.91 12.72
C PRO A 141 -7.87 -14.58 13.24
N LYS A 142 -8.01 -14.35 14.55
CA LYS A 142 -9.28 -13.99 15.20
C LYS A 142 -9.81 -12.60 14.83
N ASP A 143 -8.95 -11.72 14.31
CA ASP A 143 -9.25 -10.32 14.01
C ASP A 143 -9.42 -10.08 12.50
N ARG A 144 -9.28 -11.10 11.64
CA ARG A 144 -9.31 -10.93 10.17
C ARG A 144 -10.65 -10.47 9.59
N ASP A 145 -11.73 -10.64 10.36
CA ASP A 145 -13.06 -10.13 10.01
C ASP A 145 -13.28 -8.68 10.43
N ARG A 146 -12.27 -8.04 11.06
CA ARG A 146 -12.33 -6.63 11.44
C ARG A 146 -12.56 -5.76 10.20
N GLY A 147 -13.56 -4.90 10.31
CA GLY A 147 -13.87 -3.92 9.28
C GLY A 147 -12.79 -2.85 9.15
N TYR A 148 -12.68 -2.29 7.96
CA TYR A 148 -11.91 -1.08 7.70
C TYR A 148 -12.73 -0.20 6.76
N THR A 149 -12.48 1.11 6.80
CA THR A 149 -12.97 2.02 5.79
C THR A 149 -11.87 2.36 4.80
N PHE A 150 -12.25 2.53 3.54
CA PHE A 150 -11.33 2.87 2.47
C PHE A 150 -11.83 4.11 1.75
N THR A 151 -11.00 5.13 1.68
CA THR A 151 -11.26 6.35 0.92
C THR A 151 -10.32 6.39 -0.28
N ASN A 152 -10.92 6.35 -1.47
CA ASN A 152 -10.18 6.33 -2.71
C ASN A 152 -9.58 7.71 -3.03
N GLY A 153 -8.49 7.71 -3.80
CA GLY A 153 -7.83 8.92 -4.27
C GLY A 153 -8.00 9.12 -5.77
N ASP A 154 -7.44 10.21 -6.28
CA ASP A 154 -7.36 10.46 -7.71
C ASP A 154 -6.23 9.66 -8.35
N VAL A 155 -6.49 9.17 -9.56
CA VAL A 155 -5.47 8.55 -10.41
C VAL A 155 -4.88 9.63 -11.29
N LEU A 156 -3.61 9.93 -11.06
CA LEU A 156 -2.81 10.85 -11.86
C LEU A 156 -1.99 10.04 -12.86
N PHE A 157 -2.14 10.38 -14.13
CA PHE A 157 -1.45 9.71 -15.22
C PHE A 157 -0.18 10.46 -15.60
N VAL A 158 0.96 9.80 -15.42
CA VAL A 158 2.30 10.38 -15.59
C VAL A 158 3.16 9.50 -16.49
N ASP A 159 4.30 10.04 -16.93
CA ASP A 159 5.33 9.24 -17.59
C ASP A 159 5.94 8.22 -16.60
N GLU A 160 6.39 7.07 -17.11
CA GLU A 160 6.82 5.95 -16.25
C GLU A 160 8.01 6.32 -15.34
N ASP A 161 8.89 7.21 -15.80
CA ASP A 161 10.03 7.73 -15.04
C ASP A 161 9.62 8.68 -13.90
N ARG A 162 8.41 9.26 -13.97
CA ARG A 162 7.88 10.20 -12.97
C ARG A 162 7.09 9.54 -11.85
N ILE A 163 6.74 8.25 -11.98
CA ILE A 163 5.94 7.52 -10.98
C ILE A 163 6.59 7.56 -9.59
N TRP A 164 7.91 7.47 -9.55
CA TRP A 164 8.68 7.44 -8.30
C TRP A 164 9.31 8.78 -7.94
N VAL A 165 9.03 9.84 -8.68
CA VAL A 165 9.50 11.19 -8.35
C VAL A 165 8.54 11.81 -7.32
N ARG A 166 9.08 12.68 -6.47
CA ARG A 166 8.29 13.39 -5.45
C ARG A 166 7.38 14.44 -6.07
#